data_AF-A0A7X6XZK7-F1
#
_entry.id   AF-A0A7X6XZK7-F1
#
_cell.length_a   1.000
_cell.length_b   1.000
_cell.length_c   1.000
_cell.angle_alpha   90.00
_cell.angle_beta   90.00
_cell.angle_gamma   90.00
#
_symmetry.space_group_name_H-M   'P 1'
#
loop_
_entity.id
_entity.type
_entity.pdbx_description
1 polymer ?
#
loop_
_entity_poly.entity_id
_entity_poly.type
_entity_poly.pdbx_seq_one_letter_code
_entity_poly.pdbx_strand_id
1 'polypeptide(L)'
;MADAEGKALGTYEYQIDKEKMLRNIILRIHHNEDMKKIIKDFNKYFNDVSLSTISDLEEKIIDEGIKKSVADDIPRIHEILVMEKK
;
A
#
# COMPACT_ATOMS: atom_id res chain seq x y z
N MET A 1 19.60 33.86 13.35
CA MET A 1 18.24 33.29 13.21
C MET A 1 18.21 32.69 11.82
N ALA A 2 18.28 31.37 11.71
CA ALA A 2 18.27 30.66 10.43
C ALA A 2 17.15 29.61 10.51
N ASP A 3 16.06 30.01 9.88
CA ASP A 3 15.02 29.29 9.15
C ASP A 3 14.73 27.82 9.49
N ALA A 4 13.49 27.63 9.95
CA ALA A 4 12.88 26.38 10.35
C ALA A 4 12.40 25.54 9.14
N GLU A 5 13.30 25.14 8.24
CA GLU A 5 12.95 24.37 7.03
C GLU A 5 13.41 22.90 7.09
N GLY A 6 13.20 22.25 8.23
CA GLY A 6 13.71 20.89 8.48
C GLY A 6 12.67 19.76 8.60
N LYS A 7 11.37 19.99 8.39
CA LYS A 7 10.34 19.02 8.83
C LYS A 7 9.23 18.61 7.85
N ALA A 8 9.25 19.02 6.59
CA ALA A 8 8.17 18.68 5.65
C ALA A 8 8.51 17.57 4.62
N LEU A 9 9.79 17.24 4.40
CA LEU A 9 10.17 16.23 3.40
C LEU A 9 9.89 14.78 3.85
N GLY A 10 9.91 14.52 5.16
CA GLY A 10 9.79 13.16 5.69
C GLY A 10 8.41 12.51 5.54
N THR A 11 7.34 13.28 5.36
CA THR A 11 5.96 12.74 5.28
C THR A 11 5.44 12.62 3.85
N TYR A 12 5.90 13.46 2.93
CA TYR A 12 5.53 13.38 1.51
C TYR A 12 6.28 12.26 0.80
N GLU A 13 7.60 12.14 1.02
CA GLU A 13 8.37 11.02 0.46
C GLU A 13 7.90 9.67 1.03
N TYR A 14 7.54 9.63 2.32
CA TYR A 14 6.98 8.44 2.96
C TYR A 14 5.66 8.00 2.32
N GLN A 15 4.76 8.93 2.00
CA GLN A 15 3.48 8.61 1.38
C GLN A 15 3.62 8.18 -0.08
N ILE A 16 4.51 8.81 -0.86
CA ILE A 16 4.81 8.40 -2.23
C ILE A 16 5.42 7.00 -2.27
N ASP A 17 6.24 6.64 -1.28
CA ASP A 17 6.84 5.31 -1.18
C ASP A 17 5.77 4.23 -0.90
N LYS A 18 4.78 4.51 -0.04
CA LYS A 18 3.67 3.58 0.23
C LYS A 18 2.78 3.36 -0.99
N GLU A 19 2.43 4.41 -1.72
CA GLU A 19 1.60 4.28 -2.93
C GLU A 19 2.29 3.39 -3.98
N LYS A 20 3.58 3.63 -4.22
CA LYS A 20 4.40 2.81 -5.14
C LYS A 20 4.53 1.36 -4.66
N MET A 21 4.74 1.15 -3.37
CA MET A 21 4.82 -0.19 -2.78
C MET A 21 3.49 -0.93 -2.89
N LEU A 22 2.37 -0.26 -2.60
CA LEU A 22 1.03 -0.81 -2.74
C LEU A 22 0.80 -1.21 -4.19
N ARG A 23 1.05 -0.30 -5.13
CA ARG A 23 0.97 -0.58 -6.58
C ARG A 23 1.79 -1.80 -6.99
N ASN A 24 3.02 -1.91 -6.50
CA ASN A 24 3.89 -3.06 -6.78
C ASN A 24 3.30 -4.37 -6.22
N ILE A 25 2.77 -4.35 -5.00
CA ILE A 25 2.11 -5.50 -4.39
C ILE A 25 0.89 -5.93 -5.21
N ILE A 26 0.05 -4.99 -5.62
CA ILE A 26 -1.15 -5.27 -6.40
C ILE A 26 -0.77 -5.91 -7.76
N LEU A 27 0.25 -5.38 -8.42
CA LEU A 27 0.78 -5.97 -9.65
C LEU A 27 1.29 -7.40 -9.42
N ARG A 28 2.02 -7.66 -8.33
CA ARG A 28 2.52 -9.00 -7.99
C ARG A 28 1.39 -10.00 -7.75
N ILE A 29 0.29 -9.58 -7.11
CA ILE A 29 -0.89 -10.43 -6.94
C ILE A 29 -1.52 -10.74 -8.29
N HIS A 30 -1.66 -9.74 -9.16
CA HIS A 30 -2.18 -9.93 -10.51
C HIS A 30 -1.30 -10.87 -11.35
N HIS A 31 0.01 -10.87 -11.12
CA HIS A 31 0.95 -11.81 -11.71
C HIS A 31 0.93 -13.20 -11.05
N ASN A 32 -0.01 -13.48 -10.16
CA ASN A 32 -0.15 -14.74 -9.44
C ASN A 32 1.12 -15.13 -8.66
N GLU A 33 1.86 -14.13 -8.14
CA GLU A 33 3.02 -14.38 -7.31
C GLU A 33 2.61 -15.06 -5.98
N ASP A 34 3.59 -15.65 -5.29
CA ASP A 34 3.37 -16.33 -4.02
C ASP A 34 2.79 -15.37 -2.96
N MET A 35 1.55 -15.64 -2.56
CA MET A 35 0.81 -14.80 -1.62
C MET A 35 1.53 -14.66 -0.27
N LYS A 36 2.29 -15.67 0.20
CA LYS A 36 3.03 -15.56 1.48
C LYS A 36 4.13 -14.51 1.39
N LYS A 37 4.84 -14.44 0.26
CA LYS A 37 5.82 -13.37 0.01
C LYS A 37 5.16 -12.00 -0.05
N ILE A 38 4.03 -11.91 -0.74
CA ILE A 38 3.27 -10.67 -0.87
C ILE A 38 2.81 -10.18 0.51
N ILE A 39 2.20 -11.04 1.33
CA ILE A 39 1.74 -10.69 2.68
C ILE A 39 2.91 -10.25 3.56
N LYS A 40 4.05 -10.95 3.51
CA LYS A 40 5.23 -10.59 4.30
C LYS A 40 5.75 -9.19 3.94
N ASP A 41 5.81 -8.89 2.65
CA ASP A 41 6.24 -7.58 2.15
C ASP A 41 5.21 -6.50 2.49
N PHE A 42 3.93 -6.79 2.29
CA PHE A 42 2.83 -5.93 2.69
C PHE A 42 2.90 -5.60 4.18
N ASN A 43 3.00 -6.59 5.06
CA ASN A 43 3.06 -6.37 6.49
C ASN A 43 4.32 -5.55 6.86
N LYS A 44 5.47 -5.82 6.24
CA LYS A 44 6.69 -5.02 6.45
C LYS A 44 6.50 -3.53 6.15
N TYR A 45 5.76 -3.18 5.10
CA TYR A 45 5.55 -1.78 4.69
C TYR A 45 4.28 -1.16 5.27
N PHE A 46 3.25 -1.93 5.55
CA PHE A 46 1.91 -1.44 5.91
C PHE A 46 1.46 -1.86 7.31
N ASN A 47 2.30 -2.53 8.13
CA ASN A 47 1.94 -2.88 9.51
C ASN A 47 1.54 -1.66 10.36
N ASP A 48 2.23 -0.54 10.15
CA ASP A 48 2.00 0.75 10.81
C ASP A 48 0.92 1.61 10.13
N VAL A 49 0.47 1.18 8.95
CA VAL A 49 -0.54 1.90 8.16
C VAL A 49 -1.93 1.37 8.53
N SER A 50 -2.86 2.29 8.79
CA SER A 50 -4.24 1.93 9.08
C SER A 50 -4.96 1.44 7.82
N LEU A 51 -5.92 0.53 8.00
CA LEU A 51 -6.77 0.01 6.91
C LEU A 51 -7.47 1.12 6.12
N SER A 52 -7.88 2.21 6.79
CA SER A 52 -8.45 3.38 6.13
C SER A 52 -7.48 4.05 5.17
N THR A 53 -6.21 4.20 5.57
CA THR A 53 -5.17 4.81 4.72
C THR A 53 -4.81 3.91 3.55
N ILE A 54 -4.81 2.59 3.76
CA ILE A 54 -4.65 1.62 2.67
C ILE A 54 -5.81 1.80 1.67
N SER A 55 -7.06 1.86 2.14
CA SER A 55 -8.24 2.07 1.29
C SER A 55 -8.17 3.36 0.47
N ASP A 56 -7.71 4.47 1.07
CA ASP A 56 -7.49 5.74 0.38
C ASP A 56 -6.45 5.62 -0.75
N LEU A 57 -5.35 4.91 -0.51
CA LEU A 57 -4.31 4.66 -1.51
C LEU A 57 -4.82 3.74 -2.63
N GLU A 58 -5.64 2.74 -2.29
CA GLU A 58 -6.28 1.85 -3.26
C GLU A 58 -7.19 2.65 -4.20
N GLU A 59 -8.03 3.53 -3.66
CA GLU A 59 -8.91 4.39 -4.46
C GLU A 59 -8.11 5.29 -5.41
N LYS A 60 -7.02 5.91 -4.93
CA LYS A 60 -6.10 6.67 -5.78
C LYS A 60 -5.50 5.85 -6.91
N ILE A 61 -4.99 4.65 -6.60
CA ILE A 61 -4.35 3.78 -7.60
C ILE A 61 -5.36 3.36 -8.68
N ILE A 62 -6.62 3.12 -8.30
CA ILE A 62 -7.71 2.83 -9.23
C ILE A 62 -8.00 4.05 -10.11
N ASP A 63 -8.09 5.24 -9.51
CA ASP A 63 -8.36 6.50 -10.22
C ASP A 63 -7.24 6.86 -11.21
N GLU A 64 -5.98 6.59 -10.85
CA GLU A 64 -4.79 6.74 -11.71
C GLU A 64 -4.75 5.76 -12.90
N GLY A 65 -5.74 4.89 -13.05
CA GLY A 65 -5.92 4.06 -14.24
C GLY A 65 -5.24 2.69 -14.16
N ILE A 66 -4.92 2.18 -12.96
CA ILE A 66 -4.72 0.74 -12.83
C ILE A 66 -6.03 0.04 -13.23
N LYS A 67 -5.93 -0.97 -14.10
CA LYS A 67 -7.09 -1.72 -14.57
C LYS A 67 -7.87 -2.22 -13.36
N LYS A 68 -9.18 -1.96 -13.34
CA LYS A 68 -10.09 -2.41 -12.27
C LYS A 68 -9.94 -3.90 -11.92
N SER A 69 -9.57 -4.75 -12.88
CA SER A 69 -9.26 -6.17 -12.64
C SER A 69 -8.08 -6.42 -11.70
N VAL A 70 -7.08 -5.55 -11.69
CA VAL A 70 -5.92 -5.60 -10.81
C VAL A 70 -6.30 -5.07 -9.41
N ALA A 71 -7.24 -4.12 -9.36
CA ALA A 71 -7.78 -3.61 -8.12
C ALA A 71 -8.76 -4.56 -7.40
N ASP A 72 -9.36 -5.51 -8.12
CA ASP A 72 -10.25 -6.52 -7.53
C ASP A 72 -9.48 -7.55 -6.67
N ASP A 73 -8.18 -7.70 -6.89
CA ASP A 73 -7.29 -8.57 -6.12
C ASP A 73 -6.89 -7.97 -4.75
N ILE A 74 -7.11 -6.68 -4.56
CA ILE A 74 -6.79 -5.90 -3.36
C ILE A 74 -7.56 -6.33 -2.11
N PRO A 75 -8.91 -6.44 -2.12
CA PRO A 75 -9.68 -6.88 -0.95
C PRO A 75 -9.23 -8.25 -0.42
N ARG A 76 -8.61 -9.07 -1.28
CA ARG A 76 -7.99 -10.35 -0.90
C ARG A 76 -6.82 -10.19 0.08
N ILE A 77 -6.07 -9.10 -0.01
CA ILE A 77 -5.02 -8.77 0.98
C ILE A 77 -5.65 -8.32 2.29
N HIS A 78 -6.65 -7.44 2.23
CA HIS A 78 -7.35 -6.95 3.42
C HIS A 78 -7.94 -8.10 4.24
N GLU A 79 -8.56 -9.08 3.58
CA GLU A 79 -9.09 -10.27 4.26
C GLU A 79 -7.99 -11.05 4.99
N ILE A 80 -6.83 -11.23 4.37
CA ILE A 80 -5.70 -11.97 4.97
C ILE A 80 -5.08 -11.20 6.14
N LEU A 81 -4.94 -9.88 6.04
CA LEU A 81 -4.40 -9.05 7.12
C LEU A 81 -5.35 -9.00 8.32
N VAL A 82 -6.65 -8.93 8.07
CA VAL A 82 -7.67 -8.99 9.12
C VAL A 82 -7.65 -10.36 9.81
N MET A 83 -7.35 -11.44 9.08
CA MET A 83 -7.16 -12.77 9.66
C MET A 83 -5.87 -12.90 10.49
N GLU A 84 -4.75 -12.29 10.07
CA GLU A 84 -3.47 -12.36 10.80
C GLU A 84 -3.43 -11.47 12.06
N LYS A 85 -4.27 -10.43 12.15
CA LYS A 85 -4.39 -9.57 13.35
C LYS A 85 -5.40 -10.06 14.39
N LYS A 86 -5.97 -11.25 14.21
CA LYS A 86 -6.98 -11.85 15.10
C LYS A 86 -6.42 -12.99 15.93
#